data_AF-A0A017TE66-F1
#
_entry.id   AF-A0A017TE66-F1
#
_cell.length_a   1.000
_cell.length_b   1.000
_cell.length_c   1.000
_cell.angle_alpha   90.00
_cell.angle_beta   90.00
_cell.angle_gamma   90.00
#
_symmetry.space_group_name_H-M   'P 1'
#
loop_
_entity.id
_entity.type
_entity.pdbx_description
1 polymer ?
#
loop_
_entity_poly.entity_id
_entity_poly.type
_entity_poly.pdbx_seq_one_letter_code
_entity_poly.pdbx_strand_id
1 'polypeptide(L)' 'MRWAYYQEDQVRIRCEPGATETYIWGDRMIAFHRCRACGCVTHWKDLDPNQKRMGINTRLMEPADIADVPVRQHAGPSS' A
#
# COMPACT_ATOMS: atom_id res chain seq x y z
N MET A 1 3.02 10.28 0.27
CA MET A 1 3.45 9.05 -0.42
C MET A 1 2.52 8.82 -1.61
N ARG A 2 2.95 8.23 -2.72
CA ARG A 2 2.07 7.95 -3.89
C ARG A 2 1.62 6.48 -3.82
N TRP A 3 0.33 6.26 -4.04
CA TRP A 3 -0.30 4.93 -3.95
C TRP A 3 -1.05 4.63 -5.23
N ALA A 4 -0.89 3.42 -5.75
CA ALA A 4 -1.78 2.85 -6.75
C ALA A 4 -2.79 1.95 -6.02
N TYR A 5 -4.08 2.11 -6.32
CA TYR A 5 -5.16 1.46 -5.59
C TYR A 5 -5.72 0.28 -6.38
N TYR A 6 -5.90 -0.85 -5.71
CA TYR A 6 -6.38 -2.10 -6.29
C TYR A 6 -7.38 -2.79 -5.35
N GLN A 7 -8.14 -3.73 -5.89
CA GLN A 7 -8.76 -4.77 -5.06
C GLN A 7 -7.71 -5.80 -4.64
N GLU A 8 -7.88 -6.42 -3.48
CA GLU A 8 -6.91 -7.37 -2.92
C GLU A 8 -6.69 -8.58 -3.85
N ASP A 9 -7.71 -9.02 -4.59
CA ASP A 9 -7.62 -10.13 -5.55
C ASP A 9 -6.86 -9.77 -6.84
N GLN A 10 -6.63 -8.50 -7.11
CA GLN A 10 -5.83 -8.02 -8.25
C GLN A 10 -4.33 -7.96 -7.93
N VAL A 11 -3.94 -8.17 -6.68
CA VAL A 11 -2.55 -8.06 -6.22
C VAL A 11 -2.04 -9.40 -5.73
N ARG A 12 -0.83 -9.77 -6.15
CA ARG A 12 -0.10 -10.91 -5.60
C ARG A 12 1.18 -10.44 -4.93
N ILE A 13 1.27 -10.60 -3.62
CA ILE A 13 2.50 -10.34 -2.87
C ILE A 13 3.37 -11.60 -2.90
N ARG A 14 4.59 -11.46 -3.42
CA ARG A 14 5.60 -12.52 -3.46
C ARG A 14 6.73 -12.16 -2.51
N CYS A 15 6.76 -12.80 -1.36
CA CYS A 15 7.85 -12.67 -0.39
C CYS A 15 7.88 -13.91 0.51
N GLU A 16 9.02 -14.13 1.17
CA GLU A 16 9.12 -15.17 2.20
C GLU A 16 8.14 -14.90 3.36
N PRO A 17 7.63 -15.95 4.03
CA PRO A 17 6.85 -15.79 5.26
C PRO A 17 7.61 -14.92 6.28
N GLY A 18 6.93 -13.91 6.82
CA GLY A 18 7.52 -13.00 7.81
C GLY A 18 8.45 -11.91 7.24
N ALA A 19 8.64 -11.82 5.90
CA ALA A 19 9.47 -10.79 5.28
C ALA A 19 8.95 -9.36 5.51
N THR A 20 7.66 -9.21 5.80
CA THR A 20 7.04 -7.94 6.20
C THR A 20 6.57 -7.98 7.64
N GLU A 21 6.59 -6.83 8.29
CA GLU A 21 5.85 -6.59 9.53
C GLU A 21 4.71 -5.60 9.29
N THR A 22 3.70 -5.68 10.14
CA THR A 22 2.49 -4.90 9.98
C THR A 22 2.39 -3.84 11.07
N TYR A 23 2.09 -2.61 10.65
CA TYR A 23 1.73 -1.52 11.54
C TYR A 23 0.25 -1.19 11.33
N ILE A 24 -0.55 -1.32 12.39
CA ILE A 24 -1.97 -1.01 12.42
C ILE A 24 -2.14 0.21 13.34
N TRP A 25 -2.74 1.29 12.83
CA TRP A 25 -2.90 2.55 13.55
C TRP A 25 -4.35 3.05 13.50
N GLY A 26 -4.78 3.80 14.52
CA GLY A 26 -6.12 4.38 14.62
C GLY A 26 -7.23 3.33 14.80
N ASP A 27 -8.38 3.55 14.15
CA ASP A 27 -9.59 2.70 14.20
C ASP A 27 -9.40 1.28 13.61
N ARG A 28 -8.16 0.82 13.43
CA ARG A 28 -7.78 -0.51 12.94
C ARG A 28 -8.41 -0.89 11.61
N MET A 29 -8.62 0.09 10.73
CA MET A 29 -9.20 -0.14 9.41
C MET A 29 -8.15 -0.48 8.36
N ILE A 30 -6.87 -0.15 8.59
CA ILE A 30 -5.81 -0.36 7.59
C ILE A 30 -4.55 -0.95 8.26
N ALA A 31 -3.96 -1.94 7.58
CA ALA A 31 -2.68 -2.53 7.90
C ALA A 31 -1.61 -2.10 6.90
N PHE A 32 -0.57 -1.38 7.36
CA PHE A 32 0.60 -1.05 6.56
C PHE A 32 1.66 -2.14 6.67
N HIS A 33 2.19 -2.62 5.55
CA HIS A 33 3.21 -3.66 5.48
C HIS A 33 4.58 -3.06 5.18
N ARG A 34 5.48 -3.16 6.16
CA ARG A 34 6.87 -2.69 6.09
C ARG A 34 7.82 -3.86 5.86
N CYS A 35 8.70 -3.76 4.87
CA CYS A 35 9.76 -4.74 4.66
C CYS A 35 10.72 -4.74 5.86
N ARG A 36 10.98 -5.92 6.45
CA ARG A 36 11.90 -6.03 7.58
C ARG A 36 13.37 -5.76 7.20
N ALA A 37 13.75 -6.04 5.96
CA ALA A 37 15.13 -5.92 5.51
C ALA A 37 15.55 -4.47 5.24
N CYS A 38 14.71 -3.69 4.56
CA CYS A 38 15.04 -2.32 4.15
C CYS A 38 14.19 -1.24 4.83
N GLY A 39 13.13 -1.60 5.56
CA GLY A 39 12.24 -0.65 6.23
C GLY A 39 11.27 0.09 5.32
N CYS A 40 11.27 -0.16 4.01
CA CYS A 40 10.30 0.47 3.11
C CYS A 40 8.88 -0.04 3.37
N VAL A 41 7.89 0.87 3.36
CA VAL A 41 6.47 0.49 3.31
C VAL A 41 6.15 0.07 1.88
N THR A 42 5.71 -1.16 1.71
CA THR A 42 5.49 -1.76 0.38
C THR A 42 4.05 -1.59 -0.07
N HIS A 43 3.12 -1.88 0.82
CA HIS A 43 1.69 -1.78 0.58
C HIS A 43 0.93 -1.54 1.88
N TRP A 44 -0.35 -1.22 1.75
CA TRP A 44 -1.32 -1.35 2.82
C TRP A 44 -2.53 -2.12 2.31
N LYS A 45 -3.24 -2.78 3.22
CA LYS A 45 -4.54 -3.40 2.95
C LYS A 45 -5.57 -2.96 3.97
N ASP A 46 -6.81 -2.88 3.55
CA ASP A 46 -7.93 -2.73 4.46
C ASP A 46 -8.04 -3.98 5.36
N LEU A 47 -8.57 -3.78 6.56
CA LEU A 47 -8.84 -4.84 7.53
C LEU A 47 -10.34 -5.20 7.57
N ASP A 48 -11.22 -4.37 7.00
CA ASP A 48 -12.61 -4.73 6.78
C ASP A 48 -12.73 -5.73 5.61
N PRO A 49 -13.19 -6.97 5.84
CA PRO A 49 -13.32 -7.98 4.79
C PRO A 49 -14.32 -7.60 3.69
N ASN A 50 -15.22 -6.64 3.93
CA ASN A 50 -16.14 -6.12 2.94
C ASN A 50 -15.47 -5.09 2.02
N GLN A 51 -14.46 -4.39 2.53
CA GLN A 51 -13.73 -3.35 1.82
C GLN A 51 -12.37 -3.91 1.40
N LYS A 52 -12.32 -4.72 0.33
CA LYS A 52 -11.09 -5.41 -0.12
C LYS A 52 -10.08 -4.50 -0.80
N ARG A 53 -9.90 -3.26 -0.34
CA ARG A 53 -9.03 -2.27 -0.95
C ARG A 53 -7.59 -2.44 -0.49
N MET A 54 -6.68 -2.18 -1.42
CA MET A 54 -5.25 -2.24 -1.20
C MET A 54 -4.58 -1.07 -1.89
N GLY A 55 -3.48 -0.58 -1.33
CA GLY A 55 -2.64 0.41 -1.97
C GLY A 55 -1.19 -0.02 -2.05
N ILE A 56 -0.59 0.07 -3.24
CA ILE A 56 0.80 -0.28 -3.51
C ILE A 56 1.63 0.98 -3.61
N ASN A 57 2.78 1.02 -2.93
CA ASN A 57 3.67 2.18 -2.94
C ASN A 57 4.33 2.31 -4.32
N THR A 58 3.90 3.28 -5.12
CA THR A 58 4.38 3.42 -6.50
C THR A 58 5.83 3.90 -6.58
N ARG A 59 6.43 4.35 -5.47
CA ARG A 59 7.87 4.64 -5.44
C ARG A 59 8.75 3.39 -5.55
N LEU A 60 8.16 2.21 -5.39
CA LEU A 60 8.83 0.92 -5.54
C LEU A 60 8.56 0.26 -6.90
N MET A 61 7.83 0.93 -7.79
CA MET A 61 7.57 0.47 -9.15
C MET A 61 8.60 1.03 -10.12
N GLU A 62 8.78 0.35 -11.25
CA GLU A 62 9.59 0.89 -12.35
C GLU A 62 8.97 2.20 -12.85
N PRO A 63 9.77 3.27 -13.04
CA PRO A 63 9.25 4.57 -13.46
C PRO A 63 8.46 4.53 -14.78
N ALA A 64 8.84 3.64 -15.70
CA ALA A 64 8.18 3.47 -16.99
C ALA A 64 6.74 2.95 -16.84
N ASP A 65 6.48 2.07 -15.87
CA ASP A 65 5.16 1.47 -15.65
C ASP A 65 4.12 2.46 -15.10
N ILE A 66 4.60 3.54 -14.48
CA ILE A 66 3.75 4.56 -13.84
C ILE A 66 3.83 5.93 -14.52
N ALA A 67 4.56 6.05 -15.63
CA ALA A 67 4.85 7.33 -16.28
C ALA A 67 3.57 8.05 -16.74
N ASP A 68 2.62 7.30 -17.31
CA ASP A 68 1.38 7.84 -17.89
C ASP A 68 0.18 7.70 -16.95
N VAL A 69 0.38 7.19 -15.73
CA VAL A 69 -0.70 7.00 -14.76
C VAL A 69 -1.11 8.35 -14.15
N PRO A 70 -2.39 8.77 -14.28
CA PRO A 70 -2.84 10.03 -13.71
C PRO A 70 -2.71 10.05 -12.19
N VAL A 71 -2.08 11.10 -11.65
CA VAL A 71 -1.91 11.28 -10.21
C VAL A 71 -2.99 12.21 -9.67
N ARG A 72 -3.86 11.67 -8.80
CA ARG A 72 -4.78 12.48 -8.01
C ARG A 72 -4.16 12.83 -6.67
N GLN A 73 -3.96 14.11 -6.42
CA GLN A 73 -3.55 14.58 -5.09
C GLN A 73 -4.77 14.62 -4.17
N HIS A 74 -4.67 13.95 -3.03
CA HIS A 74 -5.59 14.19 -1.93
C HIS A 74 -5.01 15.33 -1.11
N ALA A 75 -5.78 16.40 -0.91
CA ALA A 75 -5.45 17.39 0.09
C ALA A 75 -5.30 16.65 1.43
N GLY A 76 -4.20 16.88 2.13
CA GLY A 76 -4.09 16.44 3.52
C GLY A 76 -5.23 17.04 4.36
N PRO A 77 -5.47 16.55 5.58
CA PRO A 77 -6.42 17.20 6.47
C PRO A 77 -6.06 18.69 6.57
N SER A 78 -7.02 19.57 6.24
CA SER A 78 -6.92 20.98 6.54
C SER A 78 -6.78 21.09 8.05
N SER A 79 -5.65 21.62 8.50
CA SER A 79 -5.38 21.88 9.92
C SER A 79 -6.33 22.93 10.47
#